data_AF-A0A3D0GW08-F1
#
_entry.id   AF-A0A3D0GW08-F1
#
_cell.length_a   1.000
_cell.length_b   1.000
_cell.length_c   1.000
_cell.angle_alpha   90.00
_cell.angle_beta   90.00
_cell.angle_gamma   90.00
#
_symmetry.space_group_name_H-M   'P 1'
#
loop_
_entity.id
_entity.type
_entity.pdbx_description
1 polymer ?
#
loop_
_entity_poly.entity_id
_entity_poly.type
_entity_poly.pdbx_seq_one_letter_code
_entity_poly.pdbx_strand_id
1 'polypeptide(L)' 'MSNPIVQFNIAGKGVIKAELYPDIAPATVENFVKLVNEKFYDGLIFH' A
#
# COMPACT_ATOMS: atom_id res chain seq x y z
N MET A 1 -12.14 -5.45 14.16
CA MET A 1 -10.78 -4.99 13.83
C MET A 1 -10.88 -4.18 12.54
N SER A 2 -10.17 -3.06 12.41
CA SER A 2 -10.18 -2.28 11.17
C SER A 2 -8.97 -2.67 10.33
N ASN A 3 -9.21 -2.98 9.07
CA ASN A 3 -8.18 -3.30 8.10
C ASN A 3 -7.32 -2.06 7.77
N PRO A 4 -6.00 -2.22 7.56
CA PRO A 4 -5.15 -1.13 7.09
C PRO A 4 -5.63 -0.60 5.74
N ILE A 5 -5.69 0.72 5.60
CA ILE A 5 -5.99 1.39 4.33
C ILE A 5 -4.72 2.10 3.85
N VAL A 6 -4.35 1.84 2.60
CA VAL A 6 -3.20 2.46 1.94
C VAL A 6 -3.66 3.37 0.80
N GLN A 7 -2.87 4.41 0.54
CA GLN A 7 -3.15 5.39 -0.50
C GLN A 7 -2.01 5.45 -1.51
N PHE A 8 -2.34 5.29 -2.79
CA PHE A 8 -1.41 5.46 -3.90
C PHE A 8 -1.69 6.80 -4.57
N ASN A 9 -0.71 7.69 -4.54
CA ASN A 9 -0.76 8.96 -5.27
C ASN A 9 -0.08 8.78 -6.63
N ILE A 10 -0.88 8.67 -7.69
CA ILE A 10 -0.36 8.45 -9.04
C ILE A 10 -0.29 9.79 -9.76
N ALA A 11 0.93 10.21 -10.11
CA ALA A 11 1.18 11.48 -10.78
C ALA A 11 0.32 11.62 -12.05
N GLY A 12 -0.48 12.69 -12.11
CA GLY A 12 -1.37 12.98 -13.24
C GLY A 12 -2.59 12.04 -13.40
N LYS A 13 -2.77 11.03 -12.53
CA LYS A 13 -3.89 10.07 -12.61
C LYS A 13 -4.78 10.06 -11.36
N GLY A 14 -4.35 10.71 -10.28
CA GLY A 14 -5.14 10.87 -9.06
C GLY A 14 -4.77 9.88 -7.97
N VAL A 15 -5.73 9.57 -7.11
CA VAL A 15 -5.49 8.84 -5.86
C VAL A 15 -6.28 7.53 -5.86
N ILE A 16 -5.59 6.41 -5.62
CA ILE A 16 -6.21 5.10 -5.38
C ILE A 16 -6.12 4.79 -3.90
N LYS A 17 -7.21 4.29 -3.30
CA LYS A 17 -7.22 3.75 -1.94
C LYS A 17 -7.46 2.25 -2.00
N ALA A 18 -6.67 1.49 -1.24
CA ALA A 18 -6.84 0.05 -1.12
C ALA A 18 -6.92 -0.36 0.36
N GLU A 19 -7.79 -1.33 0.64
CA GLU A 19 -7.92 -1.96 1.96
C GLU A 19 -7.15 -3.29 1.96
N LEU A 20 -6.37 -3.52 3.01
CA LEU A 20 -5.52 -4.70 3.17
C LEU A 20 -6.13 -5.67 4.18
N TYR A 21 -6.06 -6.97 3.91
CA TYR A 21 -6.69 -8.00 4.76
C TYR A 21 -5.63 -8.83 5.51
N PRO A 22 -5.15 -8.37 6.68
CA PRO A 22 -4.14 -9.10 7.46
C PRO A 22 -4.64 -10.45 7.96
N ASP A 23 -5.95 -10.60 8.15
CA ASP A 23 -6.56 -11.88 8.57
C ASP A 23 -6.43 -12.98 7.52
N ILE A 24 -6.29 -12.60 6.23
CA ILE A 24 -6.16 -13.54 5.11
C ILE A 24 -4.67 -13.72 4.74
N ALA A 25 -3.90 -12.64 4.71
CA ALA A 25 -2.50 -12.65 4.27
C ALA A 25 -1.59 -11.81 5.20
N PRO A 26 -1.36 -12.25 6.45
CA PRO A 26 -0.70 -11.44 7.48
C PRO A 26 0.72 -11.03 7.10
N ALA A 27 1.54 -11.99 6.62
CA ALA A 27 2.93 -11.73 6.23
C ALA A 27 3.06 -10.77 5.05
N THR A 28 2.13 -10.86 4.08
CA THR A 28 2.12 -9.97 2.91
C THR A 28 1.73 -8.55 3.31
N VAL A 29 0.70 -8.41 4.16
CA VAL A 29 0.26 -7.10 4.65
C VAL A 29 1.35 -6.45 5.49
N GLU A 30 2.00 -7.21 6.38
CA GLU A 30 3.12 -6.70 7.18
C GLU A 30 4.27 -6.19 6.31
N ASN A 31 4.74 -7.00 5.35
CA ASN A 31 5.82 -6.61 4.45
C ASN A 31 5.43 -5.39 3.59
N PHE A 32 4.20 -5.36 3.06
CA PHE A 32 3.73 -4.24 2.25
C PHE A 32 3.69 -2.93 3.06
N VAL A 33 3.11 -2.96 4.27
CA VAL A 33 3.05 -1.79 5.16
C VAL A 33 4.44 -1.33 5.56
N LYS A 34 5.37 -2.27 5.82
CA LYS A 34 6.78 -1.94 6.08
C LYS A 34 7.40 -1.16 4.92
N LEU A 35 7.28 -1.66 3.68
CA LEU A 35 7.84 -1.01 2.50
C LEU A 35 7.22 0.39 2.25
N VAL A 36 5.92 0.55 2.52
CA VAL A 36 5.26 1.86 2.46
C VAL A 36 5.87 2.83 3.48
N ASN A 37 6.07 2.41 4.73
CA ASN A 37 6.66 3.23 5.77
C ASN A 37 8.14 3.60 5.49
N GLU A 38 8.86 2.71 4.80
CA GLU A 38 10.23 2.95 4.31
C GLU A 38 10.27 3.83 3.04
N LYS A 39 9.11 4.31 2.55
CA LYS A 39 8.96 5.10 1.32
C LYS A 39 9.50 4.40 0.07
N PHE A 40 9.53 3.06 0.08
CA PHE A 40 10.12 2.27 -1.00
C PHE A 40 9.40 2.49 -2.35
N TYR A 41 8.09 2.74 -2.33
CA TYR A 41 7.28 2.92 -3.54
C TYR A 41 7.27 4.35 -4.09
N ASP A 42 7.87 5.32 -3.39
CA ASP A 42 7.89 6.71 -3.82
C ASP A 42 8.72 6.88 -5.10
N GLY A 43 8.12 7.45 -6.14
CA GLY A 43 8.78 7.68 -7.43
C GLY A 43 8.85 6.47 -8.36
N LEU A 44 8.30 5.31 -7.96
CA LEU A 44 8.18 4.15 -8.86
C LEU A 44 7.07 4.36 -9.90
N ILE A 45 7.18 3.64 -11.01
CA ILE A 45 6.18 3.58 -12.08
C ILE A 45 5.45 2.24 -12.08
N PHE A 46 4.24 2.23 -12.61
CA PHE A 46 3.61 1.02 -13.11
C PHE A 46 4.16 0.77 -14.52
N HIS A 47 4.93 -0.29 -14.70
CA HIS A 47 5.55 -0.68 -15.97
C HIS A 47 4.56 -1.41 -16.89
#